data_AF-A0AAD8RG74-F1
#
_entry.id   AF-A0AAD8RG74-F1
#
_cell.length_a   1.000
_cell.length_b   1.000
_cell.length_c   1.000
_cell.angle_alpha   90.00
_cell.angle_beta   90.00
_cell.angle_gamma   90.00
#
_symmetry.space_group_name_H-M   'P 1'
#
loop_
_entity.id
_entity.type
_entity.pdbx_description
1 polymer ?
#
loop_
_entity_poly.entity_id
_entity_poly.type
_entity_poly.pdbx_seq_one_letter_code
_entity_poly.pdbx_strand_id
1 'polypeptide(L)'
;MEQLENHVTKFFHELPDVPIVCISMLGGDIVNVLGETLLLPSLFPAWMLISRFDSTNKPTTMLLPVDPISKEAHNGDSPIKELDNPTRASDKKWNCPWSYTIIDYVAPTFKKLLEDNFRSLSGATDIPKDGQANARKWWSDRMKLNGDLNEILENMEELWLGPWKCLLLGHQLADQHSEGEVVLENLITGLESEFKLEVDQALIKVILGGVASVGELKECVSQLILYKGYFGRGGCCGRDRLRAFSCQIDDEALVIIEHLCNGILTELAGPVDRKPVILVLDTDVQMLPWENLPALRNQEIYRMPSMRSIFRALTRSTNHHKNASAIAPPFPVIDPFDAFYLLNPSGDLVSTQEEFDQLFRNYEWKGNAGDAPTADELVLALRNHDLFLYFGHGSGSQYVSGKEIEKLDNCAAALLMGCSSGTLHCKGGYAPQGAPLSYLLAGSPSVIANLWDVTDKDIDRFSKALLNSWLQENLMASKDCPKCCPLAQEFESMTIAAKDNGKPRRKGSRSRKHQQTVEIDDSSNCCNCGHKRIASHISEARRACRLPLMIGASPVCYGVPTIIRKK
;
A
#
# COMPACT_ATOMS: atom_id res chain seq x y z
N MET A 1 14.25 -34.48 0.81
CA MET A 1 13.33 -33.88 1.80
C MET A 1 14.10 -32.93 2.70
N GLU A 2 15.04 -33.40 3.51
CA GLU A 2 15.84 -32.56 4.45
C GLU A 2 16.63 -31.42 3.78
N GLN A 3 17.21 -31.64 2.59
CA GLN A 3 17.87 -30.58 1.81
C GLN A 3 16.88 -29.52 1.29
N LEU A 4 15.65 -29.92 0.97
CA LEU A 4 14.61 -29.00 0.50
C LEU A 4 14.08 -28.17 1.67
N GLU A 5 13.83 -28.81 2.81
CA GLU A 5 13.41 -28.15 4.04
C GLU A 5 14.45 -27.11 4.49
N ASN A 6 15.73 -27.48 4.56
CA ASN A 6 16.79 -26.52 4.88
C ASN A 6 16.87 -25.37 3.87
N HIS A 7 16.67 -25.63 2.58
CA HIS A 7 16.66 -24.58 1.56
C HIS A 7 15.47 -23.63 1.73
N VAL A 8 14.29 -24.16 2.03
CA VAL A 8 13.05 -23.39 2.26
C VAL A 8 13.15 -22.57 3.54
N THR A 9 13.62 -23.16 4.63
CA THR A 9 13.83 -22.47 5.90
C THR A 9 14.85 -21.35 5.76
N LYS A 10 15.97 -21.61 5.07
CA LYS A 10 16.97 -20.57 4.78
C LYS A 10 16.40 -19.44 3.94
N PHE A 11 15.61 -19.76 2.92
CA PHE A 11 14.92 -18.76 2.10
C PHE A 11 14.02 -17.85 2.94
N PHE A 12 13.23 -18.39 3.86
CA PHE A 12 12.36 -17.57 4.71
C PHE A 12 13.13 -16.73 5.73
N HIS A 13 14.22 -17.25 6.31
CA HIS A 13 15.08 -16.46 7.20
C HIS A 13 15.81 -15.30 6.53
N GLU A 14 16.04 -15.38 5.21
CA GLU A 14 16.64 -14.28 4.47
C GLU A 14 15.63 -13.13 4.19
N LEU A 15 14.32 -13.35 4.40
CA LEU A 15 13.30 -12.33 4.14
C LEU A 15 13.55 -11.05 4.96
N PRO A 16 13.07 -9.90 4.48
CA PRO A 16 13.06 -8.70 5.30
C PRO A 16 12.15 -8.87 6.52
N ASP A 17 12.46 -8.11 7.59
CA ASP A 17 11.59 -7.92 8.74
C ASP A 17 10.42 -6.95 8.40
N VAL A 18 9.70 -7.29 7.33
CA VAL A 18 8.52 -6.61 6.80
C VAL A 18 7.51 -7.67 6.41
N PRO A 19 6.24 -7.56 6.81
CA PRO A 19 5.18 -8.44 6.36
C PRO A 19 5.07 -8.46 4.83
N ILE A 20 5.16 -9.66 4.27
CA ILE A 20 4.88 -9.91 2.87
C ILE A 20 3.61 -10.75 2.78
N VAL A 21 2.61 -10.26 2.06
CA VAL A 21 1.31 -10.92 1.93
C VAL A 21 1.05 -11.26 0.47
N CYS A 22 1.01 -12.54 0.17
CA CYS A 22 0.62 -13.07 -1.13
C CYS A 22 -0.91 -13.26 -1.17
N ILE A 23 -1.56 -12.74 -2.22
CA ILE A 23 -3.00 -12.88 -2.43
C ILE A 23 -3.24 -13.49 -3.82
N SER A 24 -3.88 -14.65 -3.84
CA SER A 24 -4.32 -15.34 -5.05
C SER A 24 -5.82 -15.63 -5.01
N MET A 25 -6.45 -15.62 -6.18
CA MET A 25 -7.86 -16.00 -6.32
C MET A 25 -7.95 -17.28 -7.15
N LEU A 26 -8.41 -18.35 -6.52
CA LEU A 26 -8.50 -19.69 -7.08
C LEU A 26 -9.92 -19.90 -7.64
N GLY A 27 -10.04 -19.95 -8.96
CA GLY A 27 -11.30 -20.22 -9.68
C GLY A 27 -11.23 -21.49 -10.54
N GLY A 28 -12.34 -21.79 -11.22
CA GLY A 28 -12.39 -22.84 -12.26
C GLY A 28 -12.08 -24.24 -11.73
N ASP A 29 -11.22 -24.98 -12.43
CA ASP A 29 -10.91 -26.38 -12.11
C ASP A 29 -10.32 -26.56 -10.70
N ILE A 30 -9.62 -25.56 -10.17
CA ILE A 30 -9.06 -25.60 -8.82
C ILE A 30 -10.19 -25.66 -7.78
N VAL A 31 -11.30 -24.97 -8.02
CA VAL A 31 -12.49 -25.01 -7.14
C VAL A 31 -13.11 -26.41 -7.15
N ASN A 32 -13.12 -27.09 -8.29
CA ASN A 32 -13.63 -28.46 -8.39
C ASN A 32 -12.73 -29.43 -7.61
N VAL A 33 -11.40 -29.32 -7.77
CA VAL A 33 -10.42 -30.15 -7.03
C VAL A 33 -10.50 -29.90 -5.53
N LEU A 34 -10.57 -28.62 -5.12
CA LEU A 34 -10.80 -28.25 -3.73
C LEU A 34 -12.13 -28.86 -3.26
N GLY A 35 -13.21 -28.73 -4.04
CA GLY A 35 -14.51 -29.30 -3.75
C GLY A 35 -14.46 -30.82 -3.49
N GLU A 36 -13.86 -31.58 -4.41
CA GLU A 36 -13.72 -33.03 -4.29
C GLU A 36 -12.86 -33.44 -3.09
N THR A 37 -11.70 -32.79 -2.92
CA THR A 37 -10.74 -33.10 -1.84
C THR A 37 -11.30 -32.73 -0.47
N LEU A 38 -12.03 -31.63 -0.41
CA LEU A 38 -12.68 -31.09 0.79
C LEU A 38 -14.08 -31.69 1.01
N LEU A 39 -14.53 -32.63 0.17
CA LEU A 39 -15.87 -33.21 0.21
C LEU A 39 -17.00 -32.15 0.22
N LEU A 40 -16.75 -31.00 -0.39
CA LEU A 40 -17.72 -29.93 -0.55
C LEU A 40 -18.50 -30.13 -1.85
N PRO A 41 -19.84 -30.01 -1.86
CA PRO A 41 -20.52 -29.63 -3.09
C PRO A 41 -19.95 -28.28 -3.55
N SER A 42 -19.86 -28.04 -4.87
CA SER A 42 -19.28 -26.83 -5.50
C SER A 42 -20.05 -25.55 -5.15
N LEU A 43 -20.05 -25.14 -3.89
CA LEU A 43 -20.91 -24.08 -3.39
C LEU A 43 -20.34 -22.72 -3.73
N PHE A 44 -19.02 -22.55 -3.69
CA PHE A 44 -18.37 -21.25 -3.88
C PHE A 44 -17.75 -21.15 -5.28
N PRO A 45 -17.89 -20.02 -5.98
CA PRO A 45 -17.30 -19.85 -7.31
C PRO A 45 -15.80 -19.60 -7.29
N ALA A 46 -15.26 -19.14 -6.16
CA ALA A 46 -13.83 -18.88 -5.99
C ALA A 46 -13.39 -19.04 -4.53
N TRP A 47 -12.08 -19.20 -4.34
CA TRP A 47 -11.42 -19.17 -3.04
C TRP A 47 -10.26 -18.19 -3.07
N MET A 48 -10.15 -17.34 -2.06
CA MET A 48 -9.00 -16.46 -1.85
C MET A 48 -7.97 -17.15 -0.96
N LEU A 49 -6.75 -17.29 -1.46
CA LEU A 49 -5.60 -17.78 -0.73
C LEU A 49 -4.77 -16.59 -0.26
N ILE A 50 -4.70 -16.40 1.05
CA ILE A 50 -3.84 -15.38 1.68
C ILE A 50 -2.69 -16.11 2.34
N SER A 51 -1.45 -15.82 1.92
CA SER A 51 -0.25 -16.34 2.57
C SER A 51 0.62 -15.19 3.06
N ARG A 52 0.96 -15.22 4.35
CA ARG A 52 1.74 -14.19 5.02
C ARG A 52 3.11 -14.75 5.39
N PHE A 53 4.13 -13.97 5.11
CA PHE A 53 5.54 -14.27 5.37
C PHE A 53 6.19 -13.11 6.11
N ASP A 54 7.07 -13.43 7.04
CA ASP A 54 8.03 -12.49 7.62
C ASP A 54 9.31 -13.25 8.01
N SER A 55 10.35 -12.53 8.42
CA SER A 55 11.65 -13.11 8.76
C SER A 55 11.70 -13.82 10.12
N THR A 56 10.68 -13.62 10.95
CA THR A 56 10.67 -13.99 12.38
C THR A 56 9.76 -15.16 12.69
N ASN A 57 8.73 -15.38 11.87
CA ASN A 57 7.66 -16.32 12.12
C ASN A 57 7.57 -17.39 11.03
N LYS A 58 6.87 -18.49 11.34
CA LYS A 58 6.50 -19.47 10.32
C LYS A 58 5.52 -18.83 9.32
N PRO A 59 5.55 -19.25 8.03
CA PRO A 59 4.54 -18.83 7.08
C PRO A 59 3.14 -19.21 7.54
N THR A 60 2.23 -18.25 7.48
CA THR A 60 0.82 -18.46 7.83
C THR A 60 -0.03 -18.38 6.57
N THR A 61 -0.98 -19.30 6.40
CA THR A 61 -1.86 -19.35 5.24
C THR A 61 -3.32 -19.47 5.68
N MET A 62 -4.20 -18.74 4.99
CA MET A 62 -5.64 -18.75 5.21
C MET A 62 -6.36 -18.91 3.87
N LEU A 63 -7.33 -19.82 3.82
CA LEU A 63 -8.23 -19.97 2.66
C LEU A 63 -9.61 -19.42 3.01
N LEU A 64 -10.08 -18.45 2.21
CA LEU A 64 -11.36 -17.77 2.40
C LEU A 64 -12.28 -18.04 1.19
N PRO A 65 -13.52 -18.51 1.37
CA PRO A 65 -14.47 -18.64 0.29
C PRO A 65 -14.89 -17.26 -0.21
N VAL A 66 -15.07 -17.13 -1.52
CA VAL A 66 -15.46 -15.88 -2.18
C VAL A 66 -16.73 -16.12 -2.98
N ASP A 67 -17.81 -15.43 -2.60
CA ASP A 67 -19.03 -15.36 -3.38
C ASP A 67 -19.11 -14.06 -4.19
N PRO A 68 -19.99 -14.03 -5.21
CA PRO A 68 -20.22 -12.82 -5.97
C PRO A 68 -20.81 -11.74 -5.08
N ILE A 69 -20.25 -10.54 -5.16
CA ILE A 69 -20.84 -9.34 -4.58
C ILE A 69 -22.13 -9.08 -5.37
N SER A 70 -23.26 -9.53 -4.82
CA SER A 70 -24.56 -9.36 -5.45
C SER A 70 -24.96 -7.89 -5.35
N LYS A 71 -25.56 -7.37 -6.42
CA LYS A 71 -26.44 -6.21 -6.28
C LYS A 71 -27.73 -6.77 -5.72
N GLU A 72 -28.04 -6.52 -4.44
CA GLU A 72 -29.44 -6.42 -4.09
C GLU A 72 -30.04 -5.38 -5.05
N ALA A 73 -31.12 -5.78 -5.71
CA ALA A 73 -31.74 -5.02 -6.77
C ALA A 73 -32.28 -3.70 -6.24
N HIS A 74 -31.44 -2.66 -6.19
CA HIS A 74 -31.90 -1.34 -6.53
C HIS A 74 -32.23 -1.38 -8.02
N ASN A 75 -33.49 -1.72 -8.30
CA ASN A 75 -34.24 -1.25 -9.45
C ASN A 75 -34.23 0.29 -9.44
N GLY A 76 -33.07 0.84 -9.81
CA GLY A 76 -32.86 2.19 -10.24
C GLY A 76 -31.92 2.05 -11.42
N ASP A 77 -32.38 2.47 -12.59
CA ASP A 77 -31.72 2.29 -13.87
C ASP A 77 -30.18 2.30 -13.81
N SER A 78 -29.58 1.38 -14.58
CA SER A 78 -28.17 1.49 -14.99
C SER A 78 -27.83 2.96 -15.26
N PRO A 79 -26.77 3.54 -14.67
CA PRO A 79 -26.60 5.00 -14.63
C PRO A 79 -26.36 5.67 -16.00
N ILE A 80 -26.38 4.90 -17.09
CA ILE A 80 -25.83 5.27 -18.39
C ILE A 80 -26.76 4.84 -19.54
N LYS A 81 -28.03 4.48 -19.31
CA LYS A 81 -28.97 4.34 -20.45
C LYS A 81 -29.13 5.64 -21.25
N GLU A 82 -28.78 6.80 -20.68
CA GLU A 82 -28.79 8.10 -21.39
C GLU A 82 -27.46 8.48 -22.07
N LEU A 83 -26.37 7.73 -21.85
CA LEU A 83 -25.14 7.93 -22.64
C LEU A 83 -25.21 7.16 -23.97
N ASP A 84 -26.23 6.32 -24.16
CA ASP A 84 -26.59 5.69 -25.43
C ASP A 84 -27.26 6.67 -26.41
N ASN A 85 -27.22 7.98 -26.15
CA ASN A 85 -27.54 8.95 -27.19
C ASN A 85 -26.46 8.84 -28.29
N PRO A 86 -26.78 8.38 -29.52
CA PRO A 86 -25.78 8.02 -30.53
C PRO A 86 -25.02 9.22 -31.12
N THR A 87 -25.19 10.42 -30.56
CA THR A 87 -24.76 11.67 -31.16
C THR A 87 -23.52 12.30 -30.54
N ARG A 88 -22.89 11.71 -29.51
CA ARG A 88 -21.76 12.35 -28.80
C ARG A 88 -20.64 11.44 -28.27
N ALA A 89 -20.62 10.15 -28.58
CA ALA A 89 -19.51 9.29 -28.16
C ALA A 89 -18.35 9.41 -29.17
N SER A 90 -17.19 9.88 -28.72
CA SER A 90 -15.93 9.64 -29.45
C SER A 90 -15.80 8.14 -29.74
N ASP A 91 -15.38 7.73 -30.93
CA ASP A 91 -15.17 6.32 -31.35
C ASP A 91 -14.16 5.51 -30.49
N LYS A 92 -13.65 6.10 -29.40
CA LYS A 92 -12.70 5.49 -28.48
C LYS A 92 -13.40 4.46 -27.59
N LYS A 93 -13.19 3.18 -27.91
CA LYS A 93 -13.56 2.06 -27.04
C LYS A 93 -12.52 1.92 -25.92
N TRP A 94 -12.99 1.72 -24.68
CA TRP A 94 -12.09 1.37 -23.57
C TRP A 94 -11.47 0.00 -23.81
N ASN A 95 -10.14 -0.07 -23.73
CA ASN A 95 -9.39 -1.32 -23.84
C ASN A 95 -9.09 -1.85 -22.44
N CYS A 96 -9.90 -2.81 -21.99
CA CYS A 96 -9.70 -3.47 -20.70
C CYS A 96 -8.27 -4.06 -20.61
N PRO A 97 -7.48 -3.72 -19.57
CA PRO A 97 -6.10 -4.17 -19.45
C PRO A 97 -5.94 -5.67 -19.20
N TRP A 98 -6.98 -6.32 -18.69
CA TRP A 98 -7.06 -7.77 -18.51
C TRP A 98 -8.14 -8.37 -19.42
N SER A 99 -8.03 -9.67 -19.64
CA SER A 99 -9.06 -10.46 -20.32
C SER A 99 -10.27 -10.70 -19.40
N TYR A 100 -10.96 -11.83 -19.54
CA TYR A 100 -11.87 -12.29 -18.50
C TYR A 100 -11.05 -12.90 -17.35
N THR A 101 -11.38 -12.55 -16.12
CA THR A 101 -10.78 -13.10 -14.88
C THR A 101 -11.88 -13.56 -13.93
N ILE A 102 -11.53 -14.31 -12.89
CA ILE A 102 -12.49 -14.70 -11.85
C ILE A 102 -13.11 -13.47 -11.15
N ILE A 103 -12.41 -12.34 -11.11
CA ILE A 103 -12.93 -11.07 -10.57
C ILE A 103 -14.11 -10.54 -11.38
N ASP A 104 -14.13 -10.75 -12.70
CA ASP A 104 -15.28 -10.36 -13.53
C ASP A 104 -16.54 -11.18 -13.20
N TYR A 105 -16.38 -12.34 -12.54
CA TYR A 105 -17.49 -13.14 -12.02
C TYR A 105 -17.89 -12.73 -10.60
N VAL A 106 -16.92 -12.59 -9.69
CA VAL A 106 -17.21 -12.35 -8.26
C VAL A 106 -17.41 -10.86 -7.91
N ALA A 107 -16.94 -9.94 -8.73
CA ALA A 107 -17.17 -8.50 -8.61
C ALA A 107 -17.51 -7.88 -9.99
N PRO A 108 -18.63 -8.30 -10.62
CA PRO A 108 -18.92 -8.00 -12.02
C PRO A 108 -19.10 -6.49 -12.30
N THR A 109 -19.37 -5.71 -11.27
CA THR A 109 -19.58 -4.26 -11.35
C THR A 109 -18.27 -3.48 -11.48
N PHE A 110 -17.14 -4.03 -11.05
CA PHE A 110 -15.86 -3.31 -11.01
C PHE A 110 -15.35 -2.95 -12.40
N LYS A 111 -15.36 -3.91 -13.34
CA LYS A 111 -14.95 -3.67 -14.73
C LYS A 111 -15.84 -2.63 -15.41
N LYS A 112 -17.14 -2.67 -15.13
CA LYS A 112 -18.09 -1.69 -15.67
C LYS A 112 -17.83 -0.29 -15.11
N LEU A 113 -17.57 -0.17 -13.81
CA LEU A 113 -17.22 1.09 -13.17
C LEU A 113 -15.98 1.74 -13.79
N LEU A 114 -14.95 0.97 -14.12
CA LEU A 114 -13.75 1.50 -14.77
C LEU A 114 -13.99 1.88 -16.24
N GLU A 115 -14.82 1.12 -16.95
CA GLU A 115 -15.27 1.51 -18.29
C GLU A 115 -16.01 2.84 -18.26
N ASP A 116 -16.89 3.03 -17.28
CA ASP A 116 -17.69 4.24 -17.12
C ASP A 116 -16.83 5.43 -16.69
N ASN A 117 -15.82 5.20 -15.85
CA ASN A 117 -14.77 6.18 -15.55
C ASN A 117 -14.06 6.65 -16.82
N PHE A 118 -13.59 5.72 -17.67
CA PHE A 118 -12.93 6.05 -18.93
C PHE A 118 -13.83 6.85 -19.87
N ARG A 119 -15.10 6.44 -20.01
CA ARG A 119 -16.08 7.17 -20.85
C ARG A 119 -16.31 8.59 -20.32
N SER A 120 -16.40 8.77 -18.99
CA SER A 120 -16.59 10.09 -18.36
C SER A 120 -15.43 11.06 -18.64
N LEU A 121 -14.22 10.52 -18.81
CA LEU A 121 -13.01 11.30 -19.10
C LEU A 121 -12.89 11.60 -20.60
N SER A 122 -13.14 10.59 -21.44
CA SER A 122 -13.05 10.72 -22.90
C SER A 122 -14.10 11.67 -23.48
N GLY A 123 -15.29 11.76 -22.86
CA GLY A 123 -16.35 12.70 -23.27
C GLY A 123 -16.20 14.12 -22.71
N ALA A 124 -15.26 14.37 -21.80
CA ALA A 124 -15.11 15.68 -21.15
C ALA A 124 -14.51 16.75 -22.08
N THR A 125 -13.86 16.36 -23.18
CA THR A 125 -13.29 17.28 -24.17
C THR A 125 -14.33 17.96 -25.07
N ASP A 126 -15.57 17.45 -25.12
CA ASP A 126 -16.61 17.88 -26.07
C ASP A 126 -17.78 18.67 -25.42
N ILE A 127 -17.62 19.21 -24.20
CA ILE A 127 -18.71 19.90 -23.49
C ILE A 127 -19.04 21.26 -24.16
N PRO A 128 -20.23 21.46 -24.75
CA PRO A 128 -20.62 22.72 -25.37
C PRO A 128 -20.87 23.84 -24.33
N LYS A 129 -20.83 25.09 -24.80
CA LYS A 129 -20.90 26.35 -24.02
C LYS A 129 -22.12 26.57 -23.11
N ASP A 130 -23.09 25.66 -23.05
CA ASP A 130 -24.05 25.57 -21.94
C ASP A 130 -23.38 24.93 -20.69
N GLY A 131 -22.35 25.63 -20.20
CA GLY A 131 -21.26 25.03 -19.43
C GLY A 131 -21.57 24.70 -17.97
N GLN A 132 -22.61 25.26 -17.34
CA GLN A 132 -22.85 25.04 -15.90
C GLN A 132 -23.69 23.80 -15.60
N ALA A 133 -24.78 23.56 -16.32
CA ALA A 133 -25.63 22.38 -16.09
C ALA A 133 -24.91 21.09 -16.47
N ASN A 134 -24.16 21.10 -17.58
CA ASN A 134 -23.36 19.97 -18.04
C ASN A 134 -22.19 19.67 -17.09
N ALA A 135 -21.51 20.69 -16.55
CA ALA A 135 -20.45 20.49 -15.55
C ALA A 135 -21.01 19.94 -14.22
N ARG A 136 -22.19 20.39 -13.79
CA ARG A 136 -22.86 19.85 -12.59
C ARG A 136 -23.24 18.38 -12.78
N LYS A 137 -23.82 18.01 -13.94
CA LYS A 137 -24.15 16.61 -14.27
C LYS A 137 -22.88 15.74 -14.28
N TRP A 138 -21.84 16.17 -14.98
CA TRP A 138 -20.56 15.46 -15.03
C TRP A 138 -19.97 15.23 -13.63
N TRP A 139 -19.95 16.25 -12.77
CA TRP A 139 -19.48 16.10 -11.38
C TRP A 139 -20.37 15.17 -10.57
N SER A 140 -21.69 15.22 -10.74
CA SER A 140 -22.63 14.31 -10.09
C SER A 140 -22.36 12.86 -10.48
N ASP A 141 -22.18 12.58 -11.77
CA ASP A 141 -21.89 11.24 -12.28
C ASP A 141 -20.56 10.71 -11.73
N ARG A 142 -19.54 11.58 -11.66
CA ARG A 142 -18.23 11.24 -11.09
C ARG A 142 -18.25 10.99 -9.58
N MET A 143 -19.05 11.75 -8.83
CA MET A 143 -19.27 11.51 -7.41
C MET A 143 -20.00 10.18 -7.19
N LYS A 144 -20.94 9.82 -8.07
CA LYS A 144 -21.60 8.51 -8.05
C LYS A 144 -20.60 7.38 -8.27
N LEU A 145 -19.74 7.46 -9.30
CA LEU A 145 -18.67 6.47 -9.51
C LEU A 145 -17.78 6.30 -8.27
N ASN A 146 -17.50 7.39 -7.56
CA ASN A 146 -16.73 7.35 -6.31
C ASN A 146 -17.47 6.67 -5.16
N GLY A 147 -18.79 6.87 -5.06
CA GLY A 147 -19.64 6.11 -4.13
C GLY A 147 -19.69 4.62 -4.49
N ASP A 148 -19.91 4.30 -5.76
CA ASP A 148 -19.98 2.92 -6.27
C ASP A 148 -18.66 2.16 -6.00
N LEU A 149 -17.50 2.81 -6.16
CA LEU A 149 -16.20 2.21 -5.82
C LEU A 149 -16.06 2.00 -4.30
N ASN A 150 -16.56 2.93 -3.48
CA ASN A 150 -16.55 2.75 -2.02
C ASN A 150 -17.35 1.51 -1.61
N GLU A 151 -18.56 1.38 -2.14
CA GLU A 151 -19.46 0.25 -1.87
C GLU A 151 -18.85 -1.07 -2.30
N ILE A 152 -18.19 -1.13 -3.48
CA ILE A 152 -17.47 -2.33 -3.90
C ILE A 152 -16.36 -2.69 -2.91
N LEU A 153 -15.58 -1.71 -2.43
CA LEU A 153 -14.47 -1.97 -1.51
C LEU A 153 -14.94 -2.35 -0.10
N GLU A 154 -16.03 -1.77 0.38
CA GLU A 154 -16.69 -2.17 1.64
C GLU A 154 -17.21 -3.60 1.53
N ASN A 155 -17.90 -3.93 0.44
CA ASN A 155 -18.36 -5.29 0.18
C ASN A 155 -17.19 -6.27 0.06
N MET A 156 -16.11 -5.94 -0.65
CA MET A 156 -14.92 -6.79 -0.72
C MET A 156 -14.34 -7.05 0.68
N GLU A 157 -14.25 -6.04 1.53
CA GLU A 157 -13.75 -6.21 2.90
C GLU A 157 -14.71 -7.05 3.75
N GLU A 158 -15.97 -6.69 3.84
CA GLU A 158 -16.92 -7.36 4.73
C GLU A 158 -17.27 -8.76 4.26
N LEU A 159 -17.55 -8.91 2.97
CA LEU A 159 -18.04 -10.15 2.40
C LEU A 159 -16.93 -11.17 2.18
N TRP A 160 -15.78 -10.77 1.63
CA TRP A 160 -14.71 -11.72 1.31
C TRP A 160 -13.74 -11.94 2.47
N LEU A 161 -13.34 -10.88 3.18
CA LEU A 161 -12.37 -10.97 4.27
C LEU A 161 -13.04 -11.12 5.64
N GLY A 162 -14.09 -10.34 5.90
CA GLY A 162 -14.73 -10.22 7.20
C GLY A 162 -13.70 -9.98 8.33
N PRO A 163 -13.67 -10.83 9.37
CA PRO A 163 -12.75 -10.64 10.50
C PRO A 163 -11.27 -10.90 10.12
N TRP A 164 -11.01 -11.59 8.99
CA TRP A 164 -9.67 -11.96 8.53
C TRP A 164 -8.92 -10.83 7.82
N LYS A 165 -9.53 -9.64 7.66
CA LYS A 165 -8.86 -8.45 7.12
C LYS A 165 -7.59 -8.06 7.90
N CYS A 166 -7.52 -8.45 9.18
CA CYS A 166 -6.34 -8.29 10.02
C CYS A 166 -5.07 -8.94 9.42
N LEU A 167 -5.21 -10.00 8.62
CA LEU A 167 -4.09 -10.69 7.96
C LEU A 167 -3.34 -9.81 6.96
N LEU A 168 -3.99 -8.74 6.47
CA LEU A 168 -3.43 -7.81 5.50
C LEU A 168 -2.69 -6.63 6.15
N LEU A 169 -2.73 -6.49 7.48
CA LEU A 169 -2.16 -5.36 8.20
C LEU A 169 -0.69 -5.54 8.60
N GLY A 170 0.03 -4.43 8.72
CA GLY A 170 1.39 -4.42 9.24
C GLY A 170 1.44 -4.70 10.75
N HIS A 171 2.58 -5.22 11.23
CA HIS A 171 2.83 -5.37 12.66
C HIS A 171 2.80 -3.99 13.35
N GLN A 172 2.23 -3.92 14.55
CA GLN A 172 2.24 -2.70 15.34
C GLN A 172 3.68 -2.39 15.79
N LEU A 173 4.09 -1.12 15.76
CA LEU A 173 5.45 -0.76 16.17
C LEU A 173 5.66 -0.81 17.69
N ALA A 174 4.58 -0.83 18.47
CA ALA A 174 4.59 -0.93 19.93
C ALA A 174 4.80 -2.35 20.49
N ASP A 175 4.93 -3.37 19.64
CA ASP A 175 5.05 -4.81 19.98
C ASP A 175 6.34 -5.22 20.75
N GLN A 176 7.03 -4.28 21.42
CA GLN A 176 8.18 -4.58 22.28
C GLN A 176 7.81 -4.75 23.77
N HIS A 177 6.52 -4.80 24.12
CA HIS A 177 6.06 -4.93 25.49
C HIS A 177 5.74 -6.38 25.88
N SER A 178 6.27 -6.82 27.03
CA SER A 178 6.08 -8.15 27.62
C SER A 178 4.61 -8.53 27.90
N GLU A 179 3.71 -7.57 27.96
CA GLU A 179 2.27 -7.81 28.20
C GLU A 179 1.59 -8.49 27.00
N GLY A 180 1.97 -8.16 25.76
CA GLY A 180 1.40 -8.78 24.57
C GLY A 180 1.77 -10.27 24.43
N GLU A 181 2.94 -10.65 24.95
CA GLU A 181 3.44 -12.03 24.93
C GLU A 181 2.66 -12.91 25.94
N VAL A 182 2.37 -12.39 27.13
CA VAL A 182 1.52 -13.07 28.12
C VAL A 182 0.10 -13.26 27.59
N VAL A 183 -0.47 -12.25 26.94
CA VAL A 183 -1.80 -12.33 26.33
C VAL A 183 -1.85 -13.39 25.22
N LEU A 184 -0.82 -13.42 24.38
CA LEU A 184 -0.64 -14.42 23.33
C LEU A 184 -0.58 -15.83 23.92
N GLU A 185 0.28 -16.06 24.92
CA GLU A 185 0.42 -17.35 25.60
C GLU A 185 -0.87 -17.79 26.27
N ASN A 186 -1.59 -16.88 26.95
CA ASN A 186 -2.87 -17.19 27.60
C ASN A 186 -3.93 -17.63 26.57
N LEU A 187 -4.03 -16.92 25.44
CA LEU A 187 -5.00 -17.28 24.40
C LEU A 187 -4.66 -18.62 23.75
N ILE A 188 -3.39 -18.86 23.43
CA ILE A 188 -2.93 -20.16 22.88
C ILE A 188 -3.21 -21.28 23.89
N THR A 189 -2.81 -21.11 25.15
CA THR A 189 -3.02 -22.11 26.20
C THR A 189 -4.51 -22.40 26.38
N GLY A 190 -5.37 -21.38 26.36
CA GLY A 190 -6.82 -21.57 26.43
C GLY A 190 -7.40 -22.32 25.22
N LEU A 191 -6.90 -22.03 24.01
CA LEU A 191 -7.30 -22.76 22.80
C LEU A 191 -6.87 -24.24 22.84
N GLU A 192 -5.68 -24.51 23.36
CA GLU A 192 -5.16 -25.86 23.51
C GLU A 192 -5.86 -26.64 24.62
N SER A 193 -6.08 -26.03 25.80
CA SER A 193 -6.65 -26.71 26.96
C SER A 193 -8.15 -26.96 26.82
N GLU A 194 -8.91 -25.95 26.38
CA GLU A 194 -10.37 -26.01 26.33
C GLU A 194 -10.87 -26.65 25.02
N PHE A 195 -10.19 -26.39 23.90
CA PHE A 195 -10.65 -26.80 22.57
C PHE A 195 -9.78 -27.86 21.89
N LYS A 196 -8.63 -28.25 22.49
CA LYS A 196 -7.65 -29.18 21.89
C LYS A 196 -7.20 -28.74 20.49
N LEU A 197 -7.14 -27.42 20.28
CA LEU A 197 -6.79 -26.82 19.00
C LEU A 197 -5.34 -26.31 19.07
N GLU A 198 -4.46 -26.98 18.33
CA GLU A 198 -3.10 -26.49 18.09
C GLU A 198 -3.17 -25.38 17.03
N VAL A 199 -2.79 -24.15 17.40
CA VAL A 199 -2.82 -22.99 16.50
C VAL A 199 -1.41 -22.44 16.30
N ASP A 200 -1.13 -22.00 15.07
CA ASP A 200 0.09 -21.27 14.76
C ASP A 200 0.17 -19.97 15.58
N GLN A 201 1.19 -19.85 16.43
CA GLN A 201 1.46 -18.65 17.22
C GLN A 201 1.58 -17.39 16.35
N ALA A 202 2.11 -17.52 15.12
CA ALA A 202 2.23 -16.42 14.17
C ALA A 202 0.85 -15.89 13.77
N LEU A 203 -0.11 -16.79 13.53
CA LEU A 203 -1.49 -16.44 13.18
C LEU A 203 -2.17 -15.68 14.33
N ILE A 204 -2.07 -16.17 15.57
CA ILE A 204 -2.67 -15.50 16.73
C ILE A 204 -2.06 -14.12 16.93
N LYS A 205 -0.72 -13.99 16.81
CA LYS A 205 -0.04 -12.70 16.91
C LYS A 205 -0.55 -11.69 15.87
N VAL A 206 -0.75 -12.13 14.63
CA VAL A 206 -1.31 -11.27 13.56
C VAL A 206 -2.74 -10.87 13.84
N ILE A 207 -3.57 -11.79 14.34
CA ILE A 207 -4.96 -11.50 14.74
C ILE A 207 -4.96 -10.44 15.85
N LEU A 208 -4.26 -10.67 16.95
CA LEU A 208 -4.20 -9.76 18.10
C LEU A 208 -3.68 -8.37 17.72
N GLY A 209 -2.65 -8.30 16.87
CA GLY A 209 -2.11 -7.04 16.39
C GLY A 209 -2.98 -6.32 15.34
N GLY A 210 -3.95 -7.00 14.72
CA GLY A 210 -4.70 -6.48 13.58
C GLY A 210 -6.20 -6.22 13.83
N VAL A 211 -6.83 -6.93 14.78
CA VAL A 211 -8.26 -6.76 15.08
C VAL A 211 -8.57 -5.37 15.67
N ALA A 212 -9.69 -4.78 15.25
CA ALA A 212 -10.11 -3.45 15.70
C ALA A 212 -10.99 -3.49 16.96
N SER A 213 -11.57 -4.64 17.29
CA SER A 213 -12.46 -4.80 18.44
C SER A 213 -12.43 -6.21 19.01
N VAL A 214 -12.91 -6.34 20.26
CA VAL A 214 -13.12 -7.65 20.90
C VAL A 214 -14.12 -8.50 20.11
N GLY A 215 -15.09 -7.88 19.43
CA GLY A 215 -16.04 -8.58 18.57
C GLY A 215 -15.36 -9.25 17.36
N GLU A 216 -14.44 -8.56 16.70
CA GLU A 216 -13.66 -9.14 15.60
C GLU A 216 -12.75 -10.27 16.09
N LEU A 217 -12.12 -10.11 17.26
CA LEU A 217 -11.31 -11.17 17.88
C LEU A 217 -12.16 -12.42 18.17
N LYS A 218 -13.34 -12.25 18.77
CA LYS A 218 -14.28 -13.34 19.05
C LYS A 218 -14.68 -14.08 17.78
N GLU A 219 -14.96 -13.37 16.68
CA GLU A 219 -15.31 -14.02 15.41
C GLU A 219 -14.11 -14.79 14.82
N CYS A 220 -12.90 -14.22 14.81
CA CYS A 220 -11.68 -14.94 14.41
C CYS A 220 -11.48 -16.23 15.21
N VAL A 221 -11.52 -16.13 16.54
CA VAL A 221 -11.32 -17.26 17.47
C VAL A 221 -12.41 -18.32 17.28
N SER A 222 -13.67 -17.90 17.16
CA SER A 222 -14.78 -18.81 16.88
C SER A 222 -14.57 -19.56 15.57
N GLN A 223 -14.13 -18.86 14.52
CA GLN A 223 -13.87 -19.49 13.23
C GLN A 223 -12.64 -20.41 13.24
N LEU A 224 -11.59 -20.09 14.00
CA LEU A 224 -10.44 -21.00 14.21
C LEU A 224 -10.88 -22.32 14.82
N ILE A 225 -11.75 -22.27 15.83
CA ILE A 225 -12.32 -23.46 16.49
C ILE A 225 -13.22 -24.22 15.53
N LEU A 226 -14.13 -23.52 14.85
CA LEU A 226 -15.06 -24.13 13.88
C LEU A 226 -14.31 -24.88 12.79
N TYR A 227 -13.30 -24.25 12.19
CA TYR A 227 -12.67 -24.75 10.97
C TYR A 227 -11.27 -25.33 11.15
N LYS A 228 -10.83 -25.53 12.40
CA LYS A 228 -9.52 -26.11 12.75
C LYS A 228 -8.32 -25.36 12.15
N GLY A 229 -8.39 -24.03 12.10
CA GLY A 229 -7.23 -23.15 11.93
C GLY A 229 -6.83 -22.73 10.51
N TYR A 230 -7.24 -23.43 9.45
CA TYR A 230 -6.76 -23.14 8.08
C TYR A 230 -7.79 -22.47 7.17
N PHE A 231 -9.05 -22.43 7.59
CA PHE A 231 -10.14 -21.79 6.86
C PHE A 231 -10.76 -20.69 7.69
N GLY A 232 -11.19 -19.66 6.97
CA GLY A 232 -12.00 -18.58 7.49
C GLY A 232 -13.18 -18.33 6.57
N ARG A 233 -14.12 -17.48 7.00
CA ARG A 233 -15.16 -16.94 6.14
C ARG A 233 -15.37 -15.46 6.41
N GLY A 234 -15.62 -14.72 5.34
CA GLY A 234 -16.23 -13.40 5.43
C GLY A 234 -17.75 -13.49 5.56
N GLY A 235 -18.43 -12.35 5.39
CA GLY A 235 -19.88 -12.24 5.48
C GLY A 235 -20.65 -13.03 4.42
N CYS A 236 -20.10 -13.21 3.21
CA CYS A 236 -20.87 -13.77 2.09
C CYS A 236 -21.18 -15.26 2.18
N CYS A 237 -20.41 -16.02 2.95
CA CYS A 237 -20.46 -17.47 2.86
C CYS A 237 -21.67 -18.08 3.59
N GLY A 238 -22.36 -17.33 4.46
CA GLY A 238 -23.38 -17.85 5.37
C GLY A 238 -22.82 -18.90 6.34
N ARG A 239 -23.45 -19.13 7.50
CA ARG A 239 -22.94 -20.16 8.44
C ARG A 239 -23.15 -21.59 7.92
N ASP A 240 -24.18 -21.80 7.09
CA ASP A 240 -24.63 -23.14 6.71
C ASP A 240 -23.87 -23.79 5.57
N ARG A 241 -23.07 -23.04 4.79
CA ARG A 241 -22.40 -23.57 3.58
C ARG A 241 -21.05 -24.24 3.87
N LEU A 242 -20.48 -24.03 5.05
CA LEU A 242 -19.24 -24.66 5.51
C LEU A 242 -19.47 -25.78 6.53
N ARG A 243 -20.68 -26.32 6.62
CA ARG A 243 -21.06 -27.35 7.61
C ARG A 243 -20.17 -28.60 7.61
N ALA A 244 -19.57 -28.95 6.47
CA ALA A 244 -18.66 -30.08 6.37
C ALA A 244 -17.35 -29.90 7.17
N PHE A 245 -16.94 -28.64 7.41
CA PHE A 245 -15.73 -28.28 8.15
C PHE A 245 -15.99 -27.80 9.57
N SER A 246 -17.18 -27.30 9.85
CA SER A 246 -17.53 -26.77 11.17
C SER A 246 -17.69 -27.88 12.20
N CYS A 247 -16.99 -27.80 13.32
CA CYS A 247 -17.47 -28.44 14.54
C CYS A 247 -18.73 -27.73 15.07
N GLN A 248 -19.53 -28.40 15.89
CA GLN A 248 -20.58 -27.71 16.64
C GLN A 248 -19.91 -26.97 17.79
N ILE A 249 -20.07 -25.66 17.82
CA ILE A 249 -19.81 -24.86 19.02
C ILE A 249 -21.11 -24.86 19.82
N ASP A 250 -21.06 -25.38 21.04
CA ASP A 250 -22.18 -25.30 21.99
C ASP A 250 -22.16 -23.97 22.77
N ASP A 251 -23.22 -23.73 23.53
CA ASP A 251 -23.36 -22.49 24.30
C ASP A 251 -22.28 -22.35 25.39
N GLU A 252 -21.76 -23.46 25.92
CA GLU A 252 -20.67 -23.46 26.91
C GLU A 252 -19.35 -22.98 26.28
N ALA A 253 -19.01 -23.48 25.09
CA ALA A 253 -17.86 -23.05 24.32
C ALA A 253 -17.90 -21.54 23.98
N LEU A 254 -19.07 -20.98 23.67
CA LEU A 254 -19.22 -19.53 23.43
C LEU A 254 -18.89 -18.70 24.68
N VAL A 255 -19.31 -19.15 25.87
CA VAL A 255 -18.99 -18.49 27.14
C VAL A 255 -17.48 -18.52 27.41
N ILE A 256 -16.82 -19.65 27.11
CA ILE A 256 -15.36 -19.78 27.24
C ILE A 256 -14.65 -18.82 26.28
N ILE A 257 -15.04 -18.78 25.01
CA ILE A 257 -14.49 -17.83 24.02
C ILE A 257 -14.66 -16.39 24.51
N GLU A 258 -15.83 -16.08 25.07
CA GLU A 258 -16.10 -14.77 25.63
C GLU A 258 -15.15 -14.43 26.78
N HIS A 259 -14.92 -15.37 27.70
CA HIS A 259 -13.98 -15.18 28.81
C HIS A 259 -12.54 -15.02 28.33
N LEU A 260 -12.11 -15.82 27.34
CA LEU A 260 -10.77 -15.75 26.76
C LEU A 260 -10.52 -14.40 26.07
N CYS A 261 -11.49 -13.88 25.33
CA CYS A 261 -11.31 -12.66 24.54
C CYS A 261 -11.53 -11.37 25.35
N ASN A 262 -12.38 -11.40 26.39
CA ASN A 262 -12.66 -10.23 27.20
C ASN A 262 -11.43 -9.84 28.04
N GLY A 263 -11.03 -8.57 27.96
CA GLY A 263 -9.85 -8.06 28.69
C GLY A 263 -8.52 -8.19 27.96
N ILE A 264 -8.48 -8.83 26.78
CA ILE A 264 -7.29 -8.88 25.92
C ILE A 264 -7.00 -7.53 25.26
N LEU A 265 -8.05 -6.87 24.75
CA LEU A 265 -7.92 -5.57 24.12
C LEU A 265 -8.34 -4.50 25.13
N THR A 266 -7.38 -3.79 25.72
CA THR A 266 -7.65 -2.43 26.21
C THR A 266 -7.97 -1.57 25.00
N GLU A 267 -9.17 -0.99 24.93
CA GLU A 267 -9.62 -0.17 23.79
C GLU A 267 -8.50 0.76 23.29
N LEU A 268 -7.88 0.39 22.17
CA LEU A 268 -6.82 1.19 21.54
C LEU A 268 -7.49 2.40 20.88
N ALA A 269 -7.71 3.46 21.66
CA ALA A 269 -8.44 4.66 21.27
C ALA A 269 -7.66 5.60 20.33
N GLY A 270 -6.63 5.12 19.61
CA GLY A 270 -5.77 5.96 18.79
C GLY A 270 -5.23 5.29 17.52
N PRO A 271 -4.78 6.08 16.53
CA PRO A 271 -4.13 5.57 15.34
C PRO A 271 -2.85 4.81 15.72
N VAL A 272 -2.80 3.54 15.34
CA VAL A 272 -1.68 2.65 15.62
C VAL A 272 -0.65 2.77 14.49
N ASP A 273 0.58 3.13 14.85
CA ASP A 273 1.69 3.13 13.89
C ASP A 273 2.09 1.69 13.54
N ARG A 274 2.14 1.37 12.25
CA ARG A 274 2.33 0.02 11.73
C ARG A 274 3.52 -0.03 10.78
N LYS A 275 4.25 -1.15 10.82
CA LYS A 275 5.25 -1.47 9.79
C LYS A 275 4.59 -1.50 8.40
N PRO A 276 5.32 -1.17 7.31
CA PRO A 276 4.78 -1.29 5.96
C PRO A 276 4.46 -2.75 5.61
N VAL A 277 3.64 -2.95 4.58
CA VAL A 277 3.30 -4.27 4.04
C VAL A 277 3.68 -4.34 2.56
N ILE A 278 4.23 -5.47 2.12
CA ILE A 278 4.47 -5.73 0.70
C ILE A 278 3.45 -6.77 0.21
N LEU A 279 2.59 -6.38 -0.71
CA LEU A 279 1.66 -7.28 -1.38
C LEU A 279 2.32 -7.94 -2.59
N VAL A 280 2.18 -9.25 -2.69
CA VAL A 280 2.48 -10.02 -3.90
C VAL A 280 1.15 -10.51 -4.47
N LEU A 281 0.70 -9.83 -5.51
CA LEU A 281 -0.64 -10.01 -6.07
C LEU A 281 -0.58 -10.93 -7.29
N ASP A 282 -1.49 -11.89 -7.35
CA ASP A 282 -1.68 -12.70 -8.55
C ASP A 282 -2.24 -11.86 -9.72
N THR A 283 -2.09 -12.40 -10.92
CA THR A 283 -2.49 -11.80 -12.19
C THR A 283 -3.98 -11.45 -12.21
N ASP A 284 -4.80 -12.27 -11.55
CA ASP A 284 -6.26 -12.11 -11.47
C ASP A 284 -6.71 -11.08 -10.43
N VAL A 285 -5.83 -10.60 -9.54
CA VAL A 285 -6.20 -9.65 -8.46
C VAL A 285 -5.41 -8.34 -8.45
N GLN A 286 -4.37 -8.21 -9.28
CA GLN A 286 -3.53 -7.01 -9.38
C GLN A 286 -4.26 -5.72 -9.83
N MET A 287 -5.44 -5.79 -10.44
CA MET A 287 -6.21 -4.62 -10.90
C MET A 287 -7.00 -3.97 -9.77
N LEU A 288 -7.23 -4.70 -8.68
CA LEU A 288 -8.03 -4.24 -7.56
C LEU A 288 -7.20 -3.27 -6.69
N PRO A 289 -7.79 -2.17 -6.19
CA PRO A 289 -7.07 -1.22 -5.36
C PRO A 289 -7.08 -1.67 -3.88
N TRP A 290 -6.42 -2.81 -3.59
CA TRP A 290 -6.33 -3.42 -2.25
C TRP A 290 -5.96 -2.42 -1.15
N GLU A 291 -5.09 -1.47 -1.45
CA GLU A 291 -4.64 -0.41 -0.54
C GLU A 291 -5.75 0.56 -0.12
N ASN A 292 -6.93 0.43 -0.72
CA ASN A 292 -8.09 1.27 -0.44
C ASN A 292 -9.26 0.47 0.17
N LEU A 293 -9.04 -0.79 0.57
CA LEU A 293 -9.96 -1.46 1.50
C LEU A 293 -10.05 -0.63 2.79
N PRO A 294 -11.24 -0.46 3.40
CA PRO A 294 -11.41 0.36 4.60
C PRO A 294 -10.33 0.19 5.68
N ALA A 295 -9.96 -1.04 6.03
CA ALA A 295 -8.92 -1.36 7.01
C ALA A 295 -7.50 -1.00 6.54
N LEU A 296 -7.26 -0.96 5.22
CA LEU A 296 -5.94 -0.74 4.62
C LEU A 296 -5.70 0.70 4.17
N ARG A 297 -6.73 1.56 4.13
CA ARG A 297 -6.63 2.94 3.61
C ARG A 297 -5.53 3.78 4.28
N ASN A 298 -5.19 3.49 5.53
CA ASN A 298 -4.14 4.18 6.30
C ASN A 298 -2.87 3.32 6.49
N GLN A 299 -2.79 2.13 5.88
CA GLN A 299 -1.64 1.25 5.93
C GLN A 299 -0.65 1.62 4.82
N GLU A 300 0.63 1.70 5.15
CA GLU A 300 1.68 1.85 4.14
C GLU A 300 1.85 0.52 3.40
N ILE A 301 1.59 0.52 2.09
CA ILE A 301 1.56 -0.69 1.26
C ILE A 301 2.39 -0.50 -0.01
N TYR A 302 3.12 -1.55 -0.36
CA TYR A 302 3.88 -1.71 -1.59
C TYR A 302 3.39 -2.93 -2.38
N ARG A 303 3.55 -2.93 -3.70
CA ARG A 303 3.29 -4.08 -4.58
C ARG A 303 4.58 -4.63 -5.17
N MET A 304 4.73 -5.94 -5.15
CA MET A 304 5.86 -6.62 -5.79
C MET A 304 5.41 -7.82 -6.62
N PRO A 305 6.06 -8.10 -7.75
CA PRO A 305 5.63 -9.19 -8.64
C PRO A 305 5.98 -10.58 -8.10
N SER A 306 6.97 -10.68 -7.19
CA SER A 306 7.33 -11.95 -6.56
C SER A 306 8.17 -11.73 -5.31
N MET A 307 8.23 -12.75 -4.44
CA MET A 307 9.18 -12.82 -3.33
C MET A 307 10.62 -12.62 -3.80
N ARG A 308 11.01 -13.25 -4.90
CA ARG A 308 12.37 -13.13 -5.46
C ARG A 308 12.70 -11.70 -5.87
N SER A 309 11.73 -10.96 -6.40
CA SER A 309 11.92 -9.56 -6.75
C SER A 309 12.18 -8.70 -5.52
N ILE A 310 11.53 -9.00 -4.38
CA ILE A 310 11.77 -8.32 -3.09
C ILE A 310 13.21 -8.52 -2.66
N PHE A 311 13.68 -9.77 -2.63
CA PHE A 311 15.08 -10.10 -2.33
C PHE A 311 16.06 -9.36 -3.22
N ARG A 312 15.80 -9.34 -4.54
CA ARG A 312 16.66 -8.66 -5.51
C ARG A 312 16.74 -7.17 -5.23
N ALA A 313 15.61 -6.51 -4.97
CA ALA A 313 15.57 -5.08 -4.66
C ALA A 313 16.36 -4.74 -3.38
N LEU A 314 16.16 -5.52 -2.31
CA LEU A 314 16.83 -5.28 -1.02
C LEU A 314 18.33 -5.61 -1.05
N THR A 315 18.74 -6.70 -1.71
CA THR A 315 20.14 -7.11 -1.81
C THR A 315 20.97 -6.11 -2.63
N ARG A 316 20.36 -5.47 -3.62
CA ARG A 316 21.04 -4.40 -4.38
C ARG A 316 21.37 -3.22 -3.49
N SER A 317 20.44 -2.80 -2.63
CA SER A 317 20.65 -1.73 -1.66
C SER A 317 21.83 -2.01 -0.72
N THR A 318 21.88 -3.20 -0.12
CA THR A 318 22.93 -3.55 0.85
C THR A 318 24.33 -3.59 0.24
N ASN A 319 24.46 -3.96 -1.04
CA ASN A 319 25.74 -3.97 -1.74
C ASN A 319 26.30 -2.56 -2.02
N HIS A 320 25.44 -1.55 -2.21
CA HIS A 320 25.89 -0.16 -2.40
C HIS A 320 26.48 0.46 -1.13
N HIS A 321 26.14 -0.07 0.05
CA HIS A 321 26.58 0.44 1.36
C HIS A 321 27.79 -0.29 1.96
N LYS A 322 28.39 -1.28 1.27
CA LYS A 322 29.55 -2.06 1.76
C LYS A 322 30.83 -1.24 2.02
N ASN A 323 30.89 0.02 1.60
CA ASN A 323 32.08 0.87 1.73
C ASN A 323 32.06 1.83 2.94
N ALA A 324 31.08 1.75 3.84
CA ALA A 324 31.02 2.56 5.05
C ALA A 324 30.93 1.70 6.31
N SER A 325 31.67 2.06 7.36
CA SER A 325 31.69 1.44 8.70
C SER A 325 30.35 1.56 9.47
N ALA A 326 29.27 1.96 8.80
CA ALA A 326 27.95 2.17 9.38
C ALA A 326 27.03 0.98 9.11
N ILE A 327 26.15 0.69 10.07
CA ILE A 327 25.07 -0.31 9.91
C ILE A 327 24.25 0.10 8.69
N ALA A 328 24.25 -0.71 7.63
CA ALA A 328 23.51 -0.41 6.40
C ALA A 328 22.01 -0.29 6.72
N PRO A 329 21.29 0.69 6.13
CA PRO A 329 19.86 0.82 6.35
C PRO A 329 19.14 -0.44 5.83
N PRO A 330 18.03 -0.87 6.48
CA PRO A 330 17.30 -2.08 6.09
C PRO A 330 16.64 -1.95 4.70
N PHE A 331 16.54 -0.73 4.18
CA PHE A 331 15.83 -0.36 2.97
C PHE A 331 16.67 0.56 2.08
N PRO A 332 16.42 0.61 0.75
CA PRO A 332 16.99 1.62 -0.13
C PRO A 332 16.75 3.05 0.39
N VAL A 333 17.73 3.93 0.17
CA VAL A 333 17.66 5.35 0.53
C VAL A 333 17.79 6.20 -0.74
N ILE A 334 16.84 7.12 -0.92
CA ILE A 334 16.86 8.11 -2.00
C ILE A 334 16.89 9.53 -1.42
N ASP A 335 17.64 10.40 -2.09
CA ASP A 335 17.58 11.84 -1.88
C ASP A 335 16.47 12.45 -2.74
N PRO A 336 15.40 13.02 -2.15
CA PRO A 336 14.34 13.65 -2.94
C PRO A 336 14.81 14.94 -3.64
N PHE A 337 15.96 15.50 -3.28
CA PHE A 337 16.53 16.69 -3.91
C PHE A 337 17.41 16.36 -5.12
N ASP A 338 17.89 15.12 -5.25
CA ASP A 338 18.54 14.62 -6.46
C ASP A 338 17.50 14.07 -7.44
N ALA A 339 16.71 14.99 -8.00
CA ALA A 339 15.58 14.67 -8.86
C ALA A 339 15.75 15.17 -10.30
N PHE A 340 15.22 14.40 -11.24
CA PHE A 340 14.96 14.81 -12.61
C PHE A 340 13.45 14.83 -12.89
N TYR A 341 12.93 15.91 -13.47
CA TYR A 341 11.51 16.01 -13.84
C TYR A 341 11.27 16.07 -15.35
N LEU A 342 10.18 15.46 -15.79
CA LEU A 342 9.61 15.58 -17.13
C LEU A 342 8.15 16.04 -16.98
N LEU A 343 7.90 17.31 -17.23
CA LEU A 343 6.62 18.00 -16.99
C LEU A 343 5.97 18.43 -18.31
N ASN A 344 4.72 18.02 -18.53
CA ASN A 344 3.96 18.37 -19.74
C ASN A 344 4.76 18.18 -21.07
N PRO A 345 5.36 17.00 -21.32
CA PRO A 345 6.21 16.80 -22.49
C PRO A 345 5.47 16.87 -23.84
N SER A 346 4.14 16.77 -23.84
CA SER A 346 3.27 16.93 -25.02
C SER A 346 2.78 18.35 -25.23
N GLY A 347 2.98 19.25 -24.25
CA GLY A 347 2.56 20.65 -24.31
C GLY A 347 1.08 20.93 -24.06
N ASP A 348 0.22 19.91 -23.94
CA ASP A 348 -1.23 20.04 -23.79
C ASP A 348 -1.74 20.10 -22.34
N LEU A 349 -0.92 19.73 -21.35
CA LEU A 349 -1.24 19.78 -19.92
C LEU A 349 -0.83 21.12 -19.28
N VAL A 350 -1.35 22.23 -19.83
CA VAL A 350 -0.97 23.59 -19.42
C VAL A 350 -1.23 23.84 -17.93
N SER A 351 -2.38 23.41 -17.42
CA SER A 351 -2.74 23.60 -16.00
C SER A 351 -1.80 22.85 -15.06
N THR A 352 -1.37 21.64 -15.43
CA THR A 352 -0.43 20.85 -14.64
C THR A 352 0.96 21.47 -14.67
N GLN A 353 1.39 21.98 -15.83
CA GLN A 353 2.64 22.72 -15.94
C GLN A 353 2.65 23.96 -15.04
N GLU A 354 1.58 24.77 -15.07
CA GLU A 354 1.46 25.96 -14.21
C GLU A 354 1.51 25.63 -12.72
N GLU A 355 0.92 24.50 -12.30
CA GLU A 355 0.90 24.07 -10.90
C GLU A 355 2.29 23.70 -10.36
N PHE A 356 3.14 23.07 -11.20
CA PHE A 356 4.41 22.49 -10.75
C PHE A 356 5.68 23.22 -11.22
N ASP A 357 5.64 23.97 -12.33
CA ASP A 357 6.86 24.55 -12.92
C ASP A 357 7.60 25.46 -11.94
N GLN A 358 6.88 26.35 -11.22
CA GLN A 358 7.51 27.20 -10.21
C GLN A 358 8.06 26.40 -9.02
N LEU A 359 7.35 25.34 -8.60
CA LEU A 359 7.79 24.49 -7.49
C LEU A 359 9.10 23.79 -7.85
N PHE A 360 9.18 23.18 -9.03
CA PHE A 360 10.36 22.43 -9.46
C PHE A 360 11.57 23.34 -9.69
N ARG A 361 11.35 24.56 -10.23
CA ARG A 361 12.39 25.58 -10.35
C ARG A 361 12.94 26.03 -8.99
N ASN A 362 12.08 26.17 -7.98
CA ASN A 362 12.49 26.59 -6.64
C ASN A 362 13.39 25.55 -5.94
N TYR A 363 13.27 24.27 -6.28
CA TYR A 363 14.15 23.20 -5.77
C TYR A 363 15.38 22.97 -6.65
N GLU A 364 15.58 23.78 -7.70
CA GLU A 364 16.71 23.68 -8.64
C GLU A 364 16.87 22.29 -9.28
N TRP A 365 15.76 21.54 -9.41
CA TRP A 365 15.78 20.24 -10.06
C TRP A 365 16.07 20.36 -11.55
N LYS A 366 16.76 19.36 -12.10
CA LYS A 366 16.99 19.26 -13.54
C LYS A 366 15.73 18.71 -14.21
N GLY A 367 15.40 19.18 -15.40
CA GLY A 367 14.25 18.66 -16.11
C GLY A 367 13.81 19.46 -17.31
N ASN A 368 12.77 18.98 -17.96
CA ASN A 368 12.13 19.60 -19.13
C ASN A 368 10.66 19.88 -18.81
N ALA A 369 10.18 21.04 -19.27
CA ALA A 369 8.80 21.50 -19.09
C ALA A 369 8.22 22.02 -20.41
N GLY A 370 7.12 21.41 -20.87
CA GLY A 370 6.43 21.81 -22.10
C GLY A 370 6.97 21.15 -23.38
N ASP A 371 8.08 20.42 -23.29
CA ASP A 371 8.70 19.70 -24.39
C ASP A 371 9.33 18.37 -23.91
N ALA A 372 9.51 17.44 -24.85
CA ALA A 372 10.11 16.14 -24.58
C ALA A 372 11.61 16.15 -24.92
N PRO A 373 12.50 15.76 -24.00
CA PRO A 373 13.91 15.53 -24.29
C PRO A 373 14.09 14.24 -25.12
N THR A 374 15.32 13.98 -25.53
CA THR A 374 15.66 12.75 -26.25
C THR A 374 15.55 11.52 -25.34
N ALA A 375 15.33 10.34 -25.93
CA ALA A 375 15.29 9.08 -25.17
C ALA A 375 16.60 8.83 -24.41
N ASP A 376 17.75 9.19 -24.99
CA ASP A 376 19.07 9.03 -24.37
C ASP A 376 19.22 9.92 -23.13
N GLU A 377 18.73 11.17 -23.17
CA GLU A 377 18.71 12.06 -22.02
C GLU A 377 17.84 11.49 -20.89
N LEU A 378 16.69 10.90 -21.20
CA LEU A 378 15.83 10.25 -20.21
C LEU A 378 16.48 9.01 -19.60
N VAL A 379 17.15 8.19 -20.42
CA VAL A 379 17.90 7.02 -19.94
C VAL A 379 19.04 7.46 -19.00
N LEU A 380 19.75 8.55 -19.34
CA LEU A 380 20.76 9.13 -18.47
C LEU A 380 20.16 9.69 -17.18
N ALA A 381 19.02 10.36 -17.26
CA ALA A 381 18.32 10.90 -16.10
C ALA A 381 17.90 9.77 -15.13
N LEU A 382 17.25 8.73 -15.65
CA LEU A 382 16.84 7.55 -14.88
C LEU A 382 18.02 6.84 -14.22
N ARG A 383 19.21 6.87 -14.84
CA ARG A 383 20.41 6.20 -14.31
C ARG A 383 21.13 7.01 -13.23
N ASN A 384 21.15 8.33 -13.37
CA ASN A 384 22.07 9.22 -12.65
C ASN A 384 21.41 10.04 -11.54
N HIS A 385 20.09 9.98 -11.40
CA HIS A 385 19.35 10.64 -10.32
C HIS A 385 18.69 9.62 -9.39
N ASP A 386 18.47 10.00 -8.14
CA ASP A 386 17.75 9.18 -7.16
C ASP A 386 16.23 9.17 -7.40
N LEU A 387 15.67 10.26 -7.93
CA LEU A 387 14.22 10.44 -8.15
C LEU A 387 13.90 10.93 -9.57
N PHE A 388 12.95 10.27 -10.23
CA PHE A 388 12.40 10.67 -11.52
C PHE A 388 10.92 11.04 -11.39
N LEU A 389 10.57 12.26 -11.78
CA LEU A 389 9.22 12.80 -11.68
C LEU A 389 8.63 12.96 -13.08
N TYR A 390 7.54 12.27 -13.38
CA TYR A 390 6.86 12.34 -14.66
C TYR A 390 5.43 12.84 -14.49
N PHE A 391 5.09 13.92 -15.20
CA PHE A 391 3.76 14.52 -15.22
C PHE A 391 3.32 14.67 -16.68
N GLY A 392 2.56 13.71 -17.17
CA GLY A 392 2.25 13.58 -18.59
C GLY A 392 1.26 12.44 -18.89
N HIS A 393 1.05 12.15 -20.18
CA HIS A 393 0.14 11.08 -20.60
C HIS A 393 0.74 9.68 -20.46
N GLY A 394 -0.01 8.76 -19.85
CA GLY A 394 0.44 7.38 -19.72
C GLY A 394 1.60 7.24 -18.74
N SER A 395 2.53 6.35 -19.06
CA SER A 395 3.75 6.09 -18.27
C SER A 395 5.00 6.78 -18.81
N GLY A 396 4.86 7.61 -19.85
CA GLY A 396 6.01 8.17 -20.60
C GLY A 396 6.65 7.18 -21.59
N SER A 397 6.01 6.02 -21.83
CA SER A 397 6.50 4.99 -22.76
C SER A 397 6.72 5.46 -24.21
N GLN A 398 6.07 6.56 -24.59
CA GLN A 398 6.23 7.24 -25.88
C GLN A 398 7.55 8.02 -26.00
N TYR A 399 8.20 8.36 -24.87
CA TYR A 399 9.46 9.08 -24.82
C TYR A 399 10.65 8.16 -24.52
N VAL A 400 10.44 7.16 -23.66
CA VAL A 400 11.42 6.11 -23.37
C VAL A 400 10.71 4.77 -23.23
N SER A 401 11.07 3.82 -24.10
CA SER A 401 10.39 2.52 -24.10
C SER A 401 10.80 1.66 -22.91
N GLY A 402 9.90 0.80 -22.43
CA GLY A 402 10.20 -0.13 -21.33
C GLY A 402 11.43 -1.01 -21.59
N LYS A 403 11.68 -1.39 -22.85
CA LYS A 403 12.86 -2.17 -23.25
C LYS A 403 14.17 -1.40 -23.11
N GLU A 404 14.16 -0.07 -23.27
CA GLU A 404 15.35 0.75 -23.02
C GLU A 404 15.59 0.90 -21.51
N ILE A 405 14.53 1.08 -20.73
CA ILE A 405 14.61 1.11 -19.27
C ILE A 405 15.16 -0.22 -18.73
N GLU A 406 14.67 -1.36 -19.23
CA GLU A 406 15.09 -2.71 -18.79
C GLU A 406 16.58 -3.02 -19.03
N LYS A 407 17.28 -2.26 -19.89
CA LYS A 407 18.73 -2.39 -20.09
C LYS A 407 19.53 -1.72 -18.98
N LEU A 408 18.91 -0.88 -18.17
CA LEU A 408 19.58 -0.22 -17.04
C LEU A 408 19.88 -1.24 -15.94
N ASP A 409 21.05 -1.09 -15.33
CA ASP A 409 21.40 -1.80 -14.11
C ASP A 409 21.09 -0.97 -12.86
N ASN A 410 20.83 0.33 -12.97
CA ASN A 410 20.43 1.19 -11.87
C ASN A 410 19.39 2.17 -12.40
N CYS A 411 18.29 2.34 -11.68
CA CYS A 411 17.17 3.16 -12.08
C CYS A 411 16.63 3.94 -10.89
N ALA A 412 16.31 5.21 -11.09
CA ALA A 412 15.74 6.09 -10.09
C ALA A 412 14.44 5.53 -9.48
N ALA A 413 14.10 5.93 -8.26
CA ALA A 413 12.72 5.86 -7.82
C ALA A 413 11.86 6.74 -8.73
N ALA A 414 10.62 6.36 -9.02
CA ALA A 414 9.79 7.06 -10.00
C ALA A 414 8.41 7.45 -9.47
N LEU A 415 7.97 8.64 -9.83
CA LEU A 415 6.59 9.12 -9.67
C LEU A 415 6.00 9.34 -11.06
N LEU A 416 5.13 8.43 -11.52
CA LEU A 416 4.56 8.41 -12.87
C LEU A 416 3.11 8.92 -12.86
N MET A 417 2.92 10.24 -12.84
CA MET A 417 1.60 10.90 -12.78
C MET A 417 0.99 11.06 -14.17
N GLY A 418 0.47 9.95 -14.67
CA GLY A 418 -0.31 9.91 -15.91
C GLY A 418 -1.37 8.82 -15.89
N CYS A 419 -2.36 8.92 -16.77
CA CYS A 419 -3.45 7.95 -16.86
C CYS A 419 -2.94 6.52 -17.09
N SER A 420 -3.39 5.56 -16.28
CA SER A 420 -3.06 4.14 -16.45
C SER A 420 -1.55 3.83 -16.47
N SER A 421 -0.72 4.69 -15.86
CA SER A 421 0.74 4.55 -15.84
C SER A 421 1.24 3.32 -15.07
N GLY A 422 0.46 2.87 -14.09
CA GLY A 422 0.71 1.73 -13.22
C GLY A 422 -0.03 0.46 -13.60
N THR A 423 -0.86 0.52 -14.65
CA THR A 423 -1.63 -0.62 -15.11
C THR A 423 -0.74 -1.73 -15.63
N LEU A 424 -1.04 -2.97 -15.23
CA LEU A 424 -0.39 -4.17 -15.74
C LEU A 424 -1.33 -4.86 -16.73
N HIS A 425 -0.88 -5.01 -17.97
CA HIS A 425 -1.64 -5.57 -19.07
C HIS A 425 -1.43 -7.07 -19.18
N CYS A 426 -2.52 -7.84 -19.14
CA CYS A 426 -2.52 -9.27 -19.37
C CYS A 426 -2.78 -9.54 -20.86
N LYS A 427 -1.92 -10.36 -21.49
CA LYS A 427 -2.08 -10.76 -22.89
C LYS A 427 -2.33 -12.26 -22.93
N GLY A 428 -3.59 -12.69 -22.76
CA GLY A 428 -3.92 -14.12 -22.66
C GLY A 428 -3.16 -14.77 -21.50
N GLY A 429 -2.51 -15.92 -21.74
CA GLY A 429 -1.73 -16.63 -20.72
C GLY A 429 -0.29 -16.15 -20.52
N TYR A 430 0.13 -15.02 -21.13
CA TYR A 430 1.46 -14.47 -20.91
C TYR A 430 1.53 -13.64 -19.62
N ALA A 431 2.71 -13.61 -19.00
CA ALA A 431 2.98 -12.78 -17.83
C ALA A 431 2.61 -11.31 -18.10
N PRO A 432 2.01 -10.61 -17.11
CA PRO A 432 1.58 -9.24 -17.27
C PRO A 432 2.75 -8.30 -17.57
N GLN A 433 2.48 -7.24 -18.32
CA GLN A 433 3.46 -6.23 -18.73
C GLN A 433 2.98 -4.84 -18.35
N GLY A 434 3.89 -3.98 -17.91
CA GLY A 434 3.59 -2.58 -17.62
C GLY A 434 4.83 -1.83 -17.18
N ALA A 435 4.77 -0.50 -17.22
CA ALA A 435 5.91 0.34 -16.89
C ALA A 435 6.50 0.05 -15.50
N PRO A 436 5.72 -0.13 -14.41
CA PRO A 436 6.30 -0.44 -13.11
C PRO A 436 7.23 -1.66 -13.13
N LEU A 437 6.88 -2.71 -13.90
CA LEU A 437 7.72 -3.91 -13.99
C LEU A 437 9.05 -3.62 -14.71
N SER A 438 9.04 -2.84 -15.79
CA SER A 438 10.29 -2.44 -16.49
C SER A 438 11.21 -1.64 -15.57
N TYR A 439 10.67 -0.69 -14.79
CA TYR A 439 11.44 0.09 -13.80
C TYR A 439 12.00 -0.79 -12.68
N LEU A 440 11.20 -1.71 -12.11
CA LEU A 440 11.66 -2.63 -11.07
C LEU A 440 12.74 -3.59 -11.60
N LEU A 441 12.60 -4.09 -12.84
CA LEU A 441 13.59 -4.94 -13.48
C LEU A 441 14.95 -4.23 -13.66
N ALA A 442 14.89 -2.94 -13.97
CA ALA A 442 16.01 -2.01 -14.12
C ALA A 442 16.67 -1.58 -12.80
N GLY A 443 16.14 -2.04 -11.66
CA GLY A 443 16.69 -1.76 -10.33
C GLY A 443 16.08 -0.57 -9.61
N SER A 444 14.95 -0.03 -10.08
CA SER A 444 14.21 1.01 -9.35
C SER A 444 13.76 0.50 -7.99
N PRO A 445 13.99 1.23 -6.88
CA PRO A 445 13.58 0.79 -5.56
C PRO A 445 12.08 0.95 -5.33
N SER A 446 11.44 1.93 -5.98
CA SER A 446 10.01 2.20 -5.87
C SER A 446 9.47 2.99 -7.06
N VAL A 447 8.24 2.68 -7.47
CA VAL A 447 7.52 3.35 -8.57
C VAL A 447 6.08 3.61 -8.13
N ILE A 448 5.69 4.87 -8.02
CA ILE A 448 4.30 5.27 -7.75
C ILE A 448 3.62 5.59 -9.08
N ALA A 449 2.50 4.93 -9.35
CA ALA A 449 1.82 5.00 -10.65
C ALA A 449 0.31 4.72 -10.52
N ASN A 450 -0.47 5.10 -11.53
CA ASN A 450 -1.94 5.04 -11.52
C ASN A 450 -2.49 3.75 -12.16
N LEU A 451 -3.37 3.03 -11.46
CA LEU A 451 -3.99 1.80 -11.96
C LEU A 451 -4.96 2.00 -13.12
N TRP A 452 -5.56 3.19 -13.25
CA TRP A 452 -6.51 3.56 -14.30
C TRP A 452 -6.47 5.06 -14.62
N ASP A 453 -7.32 5.50 -15.54
CA ASP A 453 -7.36 6.89 -16.01
C ASP A 453 -7.85 7.89 -14.95
N VAL A 454 -7.14 9.01 -14.85
CA VAL A 454 -7.34 10.06 -13.83
C VAL A 454 -7.59 11.43 -14.48
N THR A 455 -7.99 12.43 -13.70
CA THR A 455 -8.08 13.82 -14.15
C THR A 455 -6.89 14.64 -13.66
N ASP A 456 -6.34 15.48 -14.54
CA ASP A 456 -5.18 16.34 -14.29
C ASP A 456 -5.30 17.07 -12.95
N LYS A 457 -6.38 17.85 -12.76
CA LYS A 457 -6.53 18.68 -11.55
C LYS A 457 -6.59 17.92 -10.24
N ASP A 458 -7.08 16.67 -10.20
CA ASP A 458 -7.15 15.91 -8.95
C ASP A 458 -5.88 15.09 -8.73
N ILE A 459 -5.26 14.54 -9.77
CA ILE A 459 -3.96 13.87 -9.64
C ILE A 459 -2.85 14.88 -9.29
N ASP A 460 -2.98 16.14 -9.72
CA ASP A 460 -2.07 17.22 -9.32
C ASP A 460 -2.20 17.52 -7.82
N ARG A 461 -3.42 17.48 -7.25
CA ARG A 461 -3.63 17.64 -5.80
C ARG A 461 -2.96 16.51 -5.01
N PHE A 462 -3.15 15.27 -5.47
CA PHE A 462 -2.46 14.10 -4.91
C PHE A 462 -0.95 14.31 -4.93
N SER A 463 -0.41 14.63 -6.10
CA SER A 463 1.02 14.76 -6.32
C SER A 463 1.64 15.87 -5.49
N LYS A 464 0.97 17.02 -5.40
CA LYS A 464 1.38 18.14 -4.56
C LYS A 464 1.40 17.79 -3.08
N ALA A 465 0.36 17.11 -2.59
CA ALA A 465 0.31 16.65 -1.19
C ALA A 465 1.45 15.67 -0.88
N LEU A 466 1.71 14.73 -1.79
CA LEU A 466 2.76 13.74 -1.66
C LEU A 466 4.16 14.38 -1.69
N LEU A 467 4.44 15.21 -2.69
CA LEU A 467 5.73 15.92 -2.84
C LEU A 467 5.99 16.86 -1.66
N ASN A 468 4.98 17.62 -1.21
CA ASN A 468 5.11 18.47 -0.03
C ASN A 468 5.53 17.66 1.19
N SER A 469 4.97 16.46 1.37
CA SER A 469 5.44 15.60 2.44
C SER A 469 6.91 15.25 2.24
N TRP A 470 7.35 14.85 1.04
CA TRP A 470 8.72 14.37 0.77
C TRP A 470 9.78 15.44 1.00
N LEU A 471 9.43 16.70 0.73
CA LEU A 471 10.37 17.83 0.73
C LEU A 471 10.36 18.64 2.02
N GLN A 472 9.34 18.47 2.87
CA GLN A 472 9.31 19.09 4.19
C GLN A 472 10.35 18.43 5.11
N GLU A 473 11.34 19.21 5.57
CA GLU A 473 12.27 18.81 6.62
C GLU A 473 11.53 18.68 7.95
N ASN A 474 11.10 17.47 8.31
CA ASN A 474 10.46 17.25 9.59
C ASN A 474 11.48 17.28 10.74
N LEU A 475 11.63 18.46 11.36
CA LEU A 475 12.13 18.64 12.73
C LEU A 475 11.29 17.88 13.79
N MET A 476 10.15 17.28 13.39
CA MET A 476 9.18 16.65 14.29
C MET A 476 9.40 15.15 14.50
N ALA A 477 10.04 14.42 13.57
CA ALA A 477 10.26 12.97 13.72
C ALA A 477 11.24 12.63 14.87
N SER A 478 12.05 13.61 15.29
CA SER A 478 12.94 13.50 16.44
C SER A 478 12.23 13.65 17.80
N LYS A 479 11.01 14.21 17.86
CA LYS A 479 10.40 14.63 19.14
C LYS A 479 9.60 13.52 19.84
N ASP A 480 9.10 12.54 19.09
CA ASP A 480 8.18 11.52 19.63
C ASP A 480 8.87 10.19 19.94
N CYS A 481 10.20 10.12 19.83
CA CYS A 481 10.98 8.93 20.19
C CYS A 481 11.62 9.11 21.57
N PRO A 482 11.15 8.39 22.62
CA PRO A 482 11.76 8.45 23.95
C PRO A 482 13.24 8.03 23.97
N LYS A 483 13.65 7.17 23.02
CA LYS A 483 15.03 6.67 22.87
C LYS A 483 15.96 7.65 22.13
N CYS A 484 15.44 8.68 21.47
CA CYS A 484 16.16 9.59 20.58
C CYS A 484 16.28 11.01 21.14
N CYS A 485 15.48 11.31 22.16
CA CYS A 485 15.35 12.63 22.77
C CYS A 485 16.42 13.07 23.80
N PRO A 486 17.52 12.36 24.15
CA PRO A 486 18.50 12.97 25.06
C PRO A 486 19.24 14.16 24.42
N LEU A 487 19.53 14.10 23.12
CA LEU A 487 20.38 15.09 22.44
C LEU A 487 19.63 16.36 22.01
N ALA A 488 18.31 16.29 21.80
CA ALA A 488 17.51 17.45 21.39
C ALA A 488 17.38 18.50 22.51
N GLN A 489 17.39 18.10 23.78
CA GLN A 489 17.31 19.02 24.91
C GLN A 489 18.63 19.76 25.19
N GLU A 490 19.79 19.19 24.85
CA GLU A 490 21.08 19.88 25.05
C GLU A 490 21.29 21.00 24.02
N PHE A 491 20.84 20.85 22.78
CA PHE A 491 20.93 21.90 21.75
C PHE A 491 19.97 23.08 21.99
N GLU A 492 18.78 22.84 22.54
CA GLU A 492 17.85 23.93 22.92
C GLU A 492 18.40 24.77 24.09
N SER A 493 19.21 24.19 24.98
CA SER A 493 19.83 24.94 26.08
C SER A 493 20.98 25.86 25.64
N MET A 494 21.49 25.72 24.41
CA MET A 494 22.62 26.50 23.88
C MET A 494 22.22 27.67 22.96
N THR A 495 20.93 27.84 22.65
CA THR A 495 20.49 28.84 21.65
C THR A 495 19.49 29.86 22.18
N ILE A 496 19.79 30.51 23.31
CA ILE A 496 19.20 31.84 23.63
C ILE A 496 20.25 32.72 24.33
N ALA A 497 20.88 33.62 23.57
CA ALA A 497 21.36 34.91 24.07
C ALA A 497 21.68 35.87 22.90
N ALA A 498 20.65 36.45 22.29
CA ALA A 498 20.80 37.62 21.42
C ALA A 498 19.97 38.79 21.96
N LYS A 499 20.68 39.65 22.70
CA LYS A 499 20.51 41.11 22.86
C LYS A 499 19.10 41.66 23.13
N ASP A 500 18.88 42.07 24.37
CA ASP A 500 18.11 43.30 24.65
C ASP A 500 18.86 44.19 25.66
N ASN A 501 18.96 45.48 25.34
CA ASN A 501 19.78 46.48 26.04
C ASN A 501 18.94 47.23 27.09
N GLY A 502 19.32 47.20 28.38
CA GLY A 502 18.58 48.00 29.38
C GLY A 502 18.99 48.00 30.86
N LYS A 503 20.27 48.25 31.20
CA LYS A 503 20.80 48.77 32.51
C LYS A 503 20.70 47.91 33.81
N PRO A 504 21.57 48.17 34.82
CA PRO A 504 22.23 47.10 35.57
C PRO A 504 21.82 46.96 37.04
N ARG A 505 21.91 45.74 37.60
CA ARG A 505 22.08 45.51 39.05
C ARG A 505 22.96 44.28 39.35
N ARG A 506 23.55 44.33 40.54
CA ARG A 506 24.86 43.81 40.95
C ARG A 506 24.84 42.38 41.57
N LYS A 507 26.00 41.71 41.40
CA LYS A 507 26.76 40.84 42.34
C LYS A 507 26.36 39.37 42.58
N GLY A 508 27.39 38.50 42.44
CA GLY A 508 27.57 37.25 43.21
C GLY A 508 28.04 36.04 42.37
N SER A 509 29.33 35.93 42.01
CA SER A 509 30.35 35.08 42.66
C SER A 509 30.44 33.60 42.20
N ARG A 510 31.43 33.36 41.30
CA ARG A 510 32.41 32.24 41.23
C ARG A 510 31.91 30.78 41.25
N SER A 511 32.20 30.03 40.18
CA SER A 511 33.40 29.14 40.15
C SER A 511 33.69 28.48 38.79
N ARG A 512 35.00 28.52 38.47
CA ARG A 512 35.87 27.73 37.57
C ARG A 512 35.32 26.95 36.36
N LYS A 513 35.78 27.39 35.18
CA LYS A 513 35.98 26.59 33.96
C LYS A 513 36.90 25.38 34.22
N HIS A 514 36.48 24.21 33.73
CA HIS A 514 37.39 23.17 33.26
C HIS A 514 37.15 23.02 31.75
N GLN A 515 38.18 23.31 30.97
CA GLN A 515 38.24 22.94 29.56
C GLN A 515 38.58 21.46 29.51
N GLN A 516 37.66 20.65 29.00
CA GLN A 516 37.96 19.30 28.55
C GLN A 516 37.40 19.18 27.14
N THR A 517 38.30 19.28 26.17
CA THR A 517 38.11 18.81 24.80
C THR A 517 37.75 17.33 24.86
N VAL A 518 36.56 16.98 24.41
CA VAL A 518 36.15 15.60 24.15
C VAL A 518 35.80 15.51 22.67
N GLU A 519 36.49 14.62 21.99
CA GLU A 519 36.33 14.25 20.60
C GLU A 519 34.88 13.76 20.37
N ILE A 520 34.26 14.23 19.30
CA ILE A 520 32.89 13.85 18.93
C ILE A 520 32.98 12.45 18.33
N ASP A 521 32.56 11.45 19.12
CA ASP A 521 32.35 10.07 18.67
C ASP A 521 30.98 10.01 17.97
N ASP A 522 31.03 9.83 16.65
CA ASP A 522 29.89 9.91 15.72
C ASP A 522 29.04 8.61 15.72
N SER A 523 28.91 7.98 16.89
CA SER A 523 28.27 6.68 17.07
C SER A 523 27.01 6.76 17.94
N SER A 524 26.06 7.65 17.61
CA SER A 524 24.72 7.56 18.20
C SER A 524 23.86 6.61 17.37
N ASN A 525 23.70 5.38 17.87
CA ASN A 525 22.67 4.41 17.46
C ASN A 525 21.29 5.09 17.49
N CYS A 526 20.84 5.60 16.35
CA CYS A 526 19.49 6.15 16.22
C CYS A 526 18.50 4.98 16.06
N CYS A 527 17.36 5.05 16.75
CA CYS A 527 16.29 4.06 16.63
C CYS A 527 15.87 3.89 15.16
N ASN A 528 15.21 2.77 14.83
CA ASN A 528 14.56 2.59 13.53
C ASN A 528 13.18 3.28 13.43
N CYS A 529 12.94 4.29 14.26
CA CYS A 529 11.65 4.96 14.43
C CYS A 529 11.64 6.28 13.66
N GLY A 530 10.65 6.47 12.78
CA GLY A 530 10.39 7.75 12.12
C GLY A 530 11.10 8.01 10.79
N HIS A 531 11.77 7.04 10.16
CA HIS A 531 12.27 7.23 8.80
C HIS A 531 11.11 7.34 7.82
N LYS A 532 10.96 8.53 7.24
CA LYS A 532 9.97 8.83 6.20
C LYS A 532 10.25 7.97 4.98
N ARG A 533 9.24 7.22 4.51
CA ARG A 533 9.35 6.42 3.28
C ARG A 533 8.50 7.03 2.17
N ILE A 534 8.81 6.64 0.94
CA ILE A 534 8.16 7.15 -0.26
C ILE A 534 6.63 6.95 -0.23
N ALA A 535 6.16 5.85 0.37
CA ALA A 535 4.73 5.54 0.45
C ALA A 535 4.05 6.01 1.75
N SER A 536 4.80 6.50 2.76
CA SER A 536 4.23 6.77 4.09
C SER A 536 3.11 7.81 4.10
N HIS A 537 3.05 8.70 3.11
CA HIS A 537 2.05 9.77 3.02
C HIS A 537 1.09 9.61 1.83
N ILE A 538 1.07 8.42 1.19
CA ILE A 538 0.15 8.17 0.09
C ILE A 538 -1.30 8.32 0.58
N SER A 539 -1.63 7.80 1.78
CA SER A 539 -3.00 7.87 2.31
C SER A 539 -3.52 9.31 2.46
N GLU A 540 -2.68 10.22 2.96
CA GLU A 540 -2.93 11.65 3.08
C GLU A 540 -3.11 12.28 1.70
N ALA A 541 -2.25 11.91 0.75
CA ALA A 541 -2.33 12.40 -0.62
C ALA A 541 -3.63 11.95 -1.31
N ARG A 542 -4.13 10.73 -1.06
CA ARG A 542 -5.43 10.27 -1.57
C ARG A 542 -6.57 11.17 -1.10
N ARG A 543 -6.53 11.56 0.18
CA ARG A 543 -7.53 12.45 0.81
C ARG A 543 -7.49 13.89 0.29
N ALA A 544 -6.39 14.30 -0.37
CA ALA A 544 -6.29 15.61 -1.01
C ALA A 544 -7.08 15.70 -2.33
N CYS A 545 -7.41 14.57 -2.96
CA CYS A 545 -8.27 14.53 -4.14
C CYS A 545 -9.71 14.91 -3.79
N ARG A 546 -10.44 15.54 -4.73
CA ARG A 546 -11.89 15.73 -4.59
C ARG A 546 -12.65 14.42 -4.73
N LEU A 547 -12.13 13.50 -5.54
CA LEU A 547 -12.58 12.12 -5.67
C LEU A 547 -11.55 11.18 -5.01
N PRO A 548 -11.58 11.01 -3.67
CA PRO A 548 -10.53 10.29 -2.93
C PRO A 548 -10.43 8.81 -3.29
N LEU A 549 -11.47 8.22 -3.91
CA LEU A 549 -11.42 6.84 -4.39
C LEU A 549 -11.24 6.80 -5.91
N MET A 550 -12.13 7.38 -6.72
CA MET A 550 -11.99 7.26 -8.18
C MET A 550 -10.69 7.83 -8.74
N ILE A 551 -10.12 8.84 -8.09
CA ILE A 551 -8.80 9.37 -8.44
C ILE A 551 -7.77 8.98 -7.38
N GLY A 552 -8.06 9.27 -6.11
CA GLY A 552 -7.11 9.01 -5.01
C GLY A 552 -6.77 7.53 -4.79
N ALA A 553 -7.62 6.57 -5.16
CA ALA A 553 -7.31 5.14 -5.06
C ALA A 553 -6.51 4.59 -6.25
N SER A 554 -6.38 5.35 -7.35
CA SER A 554 -5.63 4.92 -8.54
C SER A 554 -4.11 4.85 -8.28
N PRO A 555 -3.48 5.81 -7.57
CA PRO A 555 -2.08 5.72 -7.18
C PRO A 555 -1.76 4.52 -6.27
N VAL A 556 -0.85 3.68 -6.74
CA VAL A 556 -0.26 2.55 -6.01
C VAL A 556 1.27 2.63 -6.08
N CYS A 557 1.95 2.08 -5.08
CA CYS A 557 3.41 2.04 -5.02
C CYS A 557 3.91 0.63 -5.32
N TYR A 558 4.60 0.43 -6.43
CA TYR A 558 5.35 -0.79 -6.71
C TYR A 558 6.76 -0.68 -6.13
N GLY A 559 7.35 -1.77 -5.66
CA GLY A 559 8.71 -1.78 -5.12
C GLY A 559 8.80 -2.22 -3.66
N VAL A 560 9.87 -1.81 -2.99
CA VAL A 560 10.11 -2.10 -1.57
C VAL A 560 10.04 -0.80 -0.76
N PRO A 561 9.77 -0.88 0.56
CA PRO A 561 9.93 0.26 1.46
C PRO A 561 11.22 1.00 1.15
N THR A 562 11.13 2.30 0.85
CA THR A 562 12.25 3.12 0.37
C THR A 562 12.28 4.40 1.18
N ILE A 563 13.39 4.62 1.89
CA ILE A 563 13.60 5.75 2.80
C ILE A 563 13.89 7.01 1.99
N ILE A 564 13.22 8.11 2.34
CA ILE A 564 13.47 9.44 1.80
C ILE A 564 14.30 10.21 2.82
N ARG A 565 15.52 10.59 2.43
CA ARG A 565 16.42 11.42 3.24
C ARG A 565 17.44 12.10 2.34
N LYS A 566 17.71 13.39 2.60
CA LYS A 566 18.79 14.14 1.95
C LYS A 566 20.14 13.44 2.16
N LYS A 567 20.90 13.23 1.09
CA LYS A 567 22.18 12.51 1.12
C LYS A 567 23.36 13.42 1.45
#